data_AF-A0A0X3RXM8-F1
#
_entry.id   AF-A0A0X3RXM8-F1
#
_cell.length_a   1.000
_cell.length_b   1.000
_cell.length_c   1.000
_cell.angle_alpha   90.00
_cell.angle_beta   90.00
_cell.angle_gamma   90.00
#
_symmetry.space_group_name_H-M   'P 1'
#
loop_
_entity.id
_entity.type
_entity.pdbx_description
1 polymer ?
#
loop_
_entity_poly.entity_id
_entity_poly.type
_entity_poly.pdbx_seq_one_letter_code
_entity_poly.pdbx_strand_id
1 'polypeptide(L)'
;MRGRDEIGGIFACQPARQENYAAAVQLRVGRPVDALRSANSALTLLHVQPVRAYGTEAQIHISQASAHLATGEADGAFEALAPVLALPPDHRLTPVTRRLGELCSGIGRPPAGSTAVVGLRQAIEEFCLDSAPRHVALSPGQGSA
;
A
#
# COMPACT_ATOMS: atom_id res chain seq x y z
N MET A 1 33.09 21.08 -10.43
CA MET A 1 32.40 20.12 -9.53
C MET A 1 31.86 19.00 -10.41
N ARG A 2 32.49 17.81 -10.44
CA ARG A 2 31.96 16.67 -11.21
C ARG A 2 30.82 16.08 -10.40
N GLY A 3 29.57 16.36 -10.79
CA GLY A 3 28.42 15.61 -10.29
C GLY A 3 28.66 14.15 -10.66
N ARG A 4 28.85 13.29 -9.67
CA ARG A 4 28.83 11.85 -9.92
C ARG A 4 27.38 11.54 -10.27
N ASP A 5 27.10 11.27 -11.54
CA ASP A 5 25.89 10.54 -11.88
C ASP A 5 25.97 9.20 -11.16
N GLU A 6 25.21 9.06 -10.07
CA GLU A 6 25.07 7.78 -9.40
C GLU A 6 24.55 6.77 -10.43
N ILE A 7 25.24 5.63 -10.58
CA ILE A 7 24.87 4.60 -11.55
C ILE A 7 23.40 4.22 -11.31
N GLY A 8 22.55 4.52 -12.30
CA GLY A 8 21.13 4.19 -12.32
C GLY A 8 20.17 5.39 -12.26
N GLY A 9 20.53 6.51 -11.64
CA GLY A 9 19.68 7.72 -11.58
C GLY A 9 18.20 7.44 -11.28
N ILE A 10 17.29 7.97 -12.12
CA ILE A 10 15.84 7.75 -12.03
C ILE A 10 15.41 6.27 -12.18
N PHE A 11 16.24 5.45 -12.84
CA PHE A 11 16.00 4.03 -13.05
C PHE A 11 16.59 3.16 -11.93
N ALA A 12 17.29 3.75 -10.96
CA ALA A 12 17.87 2.99 -9.86
C ALA A 12 16.79 2.38 -8.97
N CYS A 13 16.96 1.09 -8.65
CA CYS A 13 16.18 0.44 -7.61
C CYS A 13 16.78 0.77 -6.24
N GLN A 14 16.36 1.88 -5.65
CA GLN A 14 16.87 2.34 -4.36
C GLN A 14 16.63 1.32 -3.23
N PRO A 15 17.45 1.28 -2.15
CA PRO A 15 17.39 0.25 -1.11
C PRO A 15 15.99 0.00 -0.53
N ALA A 16 15.22 1.06 -0.25
CA ALA A 16 13.84 0.91 0.25
C ALA A 16 12.93 0.12 -0.73
N ARG A 17 13.13 0.30 -2.04
CA ARG A 17 12.39 -0.43 -3.06
C ARG A 17 12.83 -1.89 -3.15
N GLN A 18 14.12 -2.17 -2.97
CA GLN A 18 14.65 -3.54 -2.91
C GLN A 18 14.01 -4.31 -1.74
N GLU A 19 13.97 -3.70 -0.55
CA GLU A 19 13.33 -4.30 0.63
C GLU A 19 11.81 -4.49 0.44
N ASN A 20 11.12 -3.56 -0.21
CA ASN A 20 9.71 -3.74 -0.56
C ASN A 20 9.50 -4.95 -1.51
N TYR A 21 10.40 -5.16 -2.48
CA TYR A 21 10.35 -6.34 -3.34
C TYR A 21 10.65 -7.63 -2.58
N ALA A 22 11.62 -7.60 -1.66
CA ALA A 22 11.90 -8.72 -0.78
C ALA A 22 10.65 -9.11 0.05
N ALA A 23 10.00 -8.13 0.67
CA ALA A 23 8.75 -8.33 1.41
C ALA A 23 7.65 -8.96 0.54
N ALA A 24 7.47 -8.47 -0.68
CA ALA A 24 6.48 -9.01 -1.62
C ALA A 24 6.77 -10.47 -2.02
N VAL A 25 8.05 -10.84 -2.22
CA VAL A 25 8.45 -12.22 -2.52
C VAL A 25 8.26 -13.11 -1.29
N GLN A 26 8.69 -12.65 -0.12
CA GLN A 26 8.55 -13.37 1.15
C GLN A 26 7.10 -13.71 1.47
N LEU A 27 6.15 -12.78 1.24
CA LEU A 27 4.72 -13.05 1.35
C LEU A 27 4.26 -14.17 0.41
N ARG A 28 4.70 -14.13 -0.86
CA ARG A 28 4.35 -15.15 -1.87
C ARG A 28 4.85 -16.55 -1.52
N VAL A 29 5.99 -16.64 -0.84
CA VAL A 29 6.59 -17.93 -0.43
C VAL A 29 6.24 -18.32 1.01
N GLY A 30 5.24 -17.67 1.62
CA GLY A 30 4.74 -18.05 2.95
C GLY A 30 5.67 -17.69 4.11
N ARG A 31 6.45 -16.60 3.99
CA ARG A 31 7.37 -16.11 5.03
C ARG A 31 6.93 -14.75 5.59
N PRO A 32 5.78 -14.65 6.27
CA PRO A 32 5.21 -13.37 6.67
C PRO A 32 6.06 -12.62 7.72
N VAL A 33 6.73 -13.32 8.63
CA VAL A 33 7.62 -12.69 9.64
C VAL A 33 8.82 -12.00 8.96
N ASP A 34 9.40 -12.64 7.95
CA ASP A 34 10.49 -12.03 7.18
C ASP A 34 9.99 -10.86 6.33
N ALA A 35 8.78 -10.99 5.76
CA ALA A 35 8.14 -9.90 5.04
C ALA A 35 7.90 -8.67 5.90
N LEU A 36 7.45 -8.85 7.14
CA LEU A 36 7.28 -7.75 8.09
C LEU A 36 8.62 -7.08 8.41
N ARG A 37 9.69 -7.87 8.60
CA ARG A 37 11.04 -7.34 8.82
C ARG A 37 11.51 -6.49 7.63
N SER A 38 11.43 -7.02 6.41
CA SER A 38 11.82 -6.29 5.20
C SER A 38 10.97 -5.05 4.98
N ALA A 39 9.67 -5.10 5.22
CA ALA A 39 8.80 -3.94 5.09
C ALA A 39 9.14 -2.84 6.13
N ASN A 40 9.45 -3.21 7.38
CA ASN A 40 9.93 -2.27 8.39
C ASN A 40 11.27 -1.64 7.97
N SER A 41 12.23 -2.43 7.48
CA SER A 41 13.49 -1.93 6.94
C SER A 41 13.27 -0.98 5.76
N ALA A 42 12.33 -1.30 4.86
CA ALA A 42 11.97 -0.45 3.74
C ALA A 42 11.46 0.92 4.20
N LEU A 43 10.58 0.99 5.22
CA LEU A 43 10.11 2.25 5.79
C LEU A 43 11.24 3.05 6.43
N THR A 44 12.12 2.42 7.22
CA THR A 44 13.29 3.08 7.80
C THR A 44 14.17 3.70 6.72
N LEU A 45 14.45 2.96 5.64
CA LEU A 45 15.25 3.43 4.51
C LEU A 45 14.54 4.52 3.70
N LEU A 46 13.21 4.47 3.59
CA LEU A 46 12.45 5.49 2.87
C LEU A 46 12.38 6.80 3.66
N HIS A 47 12.28 6.74 4.99
CA HIS A 47 12.17 7.91 5.84
C HIS A 47 13.40 8.83 5.80
N VAL A 48 14.57 8.28 5.52
CA VAL A 48 15.81 9.05 5.41
C VAL A 48 16.07 9.59 4.00
N GLN A 49 15.22 9.24 3.01
CA GLN A 49 15.36 9.75 1.64
C GLN A 49 14.86 11.20 1.53
N PRO A 50 15.55 12.04 0.73
CA PRO A 50 15.14 13.43 0.51
C PRO A 50 13.81 13.53 -0.25
N VAL A 51 13.51 12.55 -1.10
CA VAL A 51 12.25 12.45 -1.83
C VAL A 51 11.61 11.11 -1.49
N ARG A 52 10.43 11.16 -0.86
CA ARG A 52 9.65 9.98 -0.52
C ARG A 52 8.60 9.74 -1.61
N ALA A 53 8.76 8.64 -2.34
CA ALA A 53 7.77 8.24 -3.32
C ALA A 53 6.55 7.65 -2.59
N TYR A 54 5.48 8.43 -2.44
CA TYR A 54 4.25 8.01 -1.74
C TYR A 54 3.68 6.69 -2.26
N GLY A 55 3.80 6.41 -3.57
CA GLY A 55 3.38 5.14 -4.15
C GLY A 55 4.23 3.95 -3.66
N THR A 56 5.53 4.16 -3.41
CA THR A 56 6.39 3.12 -2.81
C THR A 56 6.05 2.91 -1.34
N GLU A 57 5.85 4.00 -0.59
CA GLU A 57 5.44 3.97 0.82
C GLU A 57 4.14 3.18 1.00
N ALA A 58 3.13 3.47 0.17
CA ALA A 58 1.86 2.76 0.21
C ALA A 58 2.02 1.25 -0.05
N GLN A 59 2.90 0.87 -0.98
CA GLN A 59 3.16 -0.54 -1.28
C GLN A 59 3.89 -1.27 -0.14
N ILE A 60 4.71 -0.55 0.63
CA ILE A 60 5.38 -1.10 1.82
C ILE A 60 4.36 -1.33 2.93
N HIS A 61 3.50 -0.36 3.22
CA HIS A 61 2.41 -0.49 4.19
C HIS A 61 1.44 -1.63 3.86
N ILE A 62 1.08 -1.80 2.59
CA ILE A 62 0.26 -2.95 2.15
C ILE A 62 0.98 -4.28 2.41
N SER A 63 2.32 -4.32 2.27
CA SER A 63 3.11 -5.52 2.57
C SER A 63 3.15 -5.81 4.07
N GLN A 64 3.28 -4.79 4.94
CA GLN A 64 3.15 -4.95 6.40
C GLN A 64 1.77 -5.49 6.78
N ALA A 65 0.70 -4.90 6.25
CA ALA A 65 -0.66 -5.35 6.53
C ALA A 65 -0.91 -6.80 6.07
N SER A 66 -0.37 -7.17 4.91
CA SER A 66 -0.42 -8.55 4.42
C SER A 66 0.32 -9.52 5.36
N ALA A 67 1.46 -9.11 5.90
CA ALA A 67 2.22 -9.92 6.85
C ALA A 67 1.46 -10.11 8.17
N HIS A 68 0.88 -9.04 8.72
CA HIS A 68 0.04 -9.09 9.92
C HIS A 68 -1.19 -10.00 9.72
N LEU A 69 -1.89 -9.89 8.59
CA LEU A 69 -3.02 -10.77 8.30
C LEU A 69 -2.60 -12.24 8.18
N ALA A 70 -1.45 -12.51 7.56
CA ALA A 70 -0.91 -13.86 7.43
C ALA A 70 -0.49 -14.47 8.79
N THR A 71 -0.24 -13.65 9.81
CA THR A 71 0.03 -14.09 11.20
C THR A 71 -1.18 -14.00 12.12
N GLY A 72 -2.35 -13.58 11.62
CA GLY A 72 -3.60 -13.49 12.39
C GLY A 72 -3.78 -12.18 13.19
N GLU A 73 -2.97 -11.16 12.91
CA GLU A 73 -2.97 -9.87 13.62
C GLU A 73 -3.80 -8.81 12.87
N ALA A 74 -5.12 -8.90 12.96
CA ALA A 74 -6.02 -8.00 12.22
C ALA A 74 -5.84 -6.51 12.61
N ASP A 75 -5.64 -6.22 13.90
CA ASP A 75 -5.42 -4.85 14.39
C ASP A 75 -4.11 -4.27 13.85
N GLY A 76 -3.03 -5.06 13.88
CA GLY A 76 -1.75 -4.66 13.29
C GLY A 76 -1.85 -4.39 11.79
N ALA A 77 -2.69 -5.14 11.07
CA ALA A 77 -2.97 -4.88 9.67
C ALA A 77 -3.70 -3.55 9.43
N PHE A 78 -4.65 -3.22 10.31
CA PHE A 78 -5.37 -1.94 10.24
C PHE A 78 -4.43 -0.76 10.53
N GLU A 79 -3.64 -0.85 11.59
CA GLU A 79 -2.63 0.15 11.95
C GLU A 79 -1.63 0.37 10.81
N ALA A 80 -1.14 -0.72 10.21
CA ALA A 80 -0.22 -0.65 9.07
C ALA A 80 -0.82 0.03 7.84
N LEU A 81 -2.14 -0.10 7.60
CA LEU A 81 -2.81 0.54 6.47
C LEU A 81 -3.23 1.99 6.73
N ALA A 82 -3.22 2.47 7.97
CA ALA A 82 -3.70 3.82 8.30
C ALA A 82 -3.07 4.94 7.42
N PRO A 83 -1.75 4.94 7.14
CA PRO A 83 -1.15 5.94 6.24
C PRO A 83 -1.63 5.83 4.79
N VAL A 84 -1.97 4.63 4.33
CA VAL A 84 -2.50 4.39 2.98
C VAL A 84 -3.93 4.91 2.87
N LEU A 85 -4.77 4.60 3.87
CA LEU A 85 -6.17 5.01 3.90
C LEU A 85 -6.33 6.52 4.03
N ALA A 86 -5.32 7.20 4.58
CA ALA A 86 -5.25 8.67 4.66
C ALA A 86 -4.84 9.35 3.33
N LEU A 87 -4.47 8.60 2.28
CA LEU A 87 -4.08 9.21 1.00
C LEU A 87 -5.27 9.97 0.36
N PRO A 88 -5.05 11.21 -0.12
CA PRO A 88 -6.07 11.94 -0.85
C PRO A 88 -6.41 11.23 -2.17
N PRO A 89 -7.63 11.38 -2.72
CA PRO A 89 -8.08 10.70 -3.93
C PRO A 89 -7.08 10.75 -5.10
N ASP A 90 -6.40 11.89 -5.30
CA ASP A 90 -5.42 12.10 -6.38
C ASP A 90 -4.13 11.28 -6.21
N HIS A 91 -3.82 10.82 -5.00
CA HIS A 91 -2.67 9.96 -4.71
C HIS A 91 -3.03 8.46 -4.67
N ARG A 92 -4.29 8.10 -4.87
CA ARG A 92 -4.77 6.70 -4.87
C ARG A 92 -4.52 6.02 -6.21
N LEU A 93 -3.25 5.85 -6.55
CA LEU A 93 -2.81 5.28 -7.82
C LEU A 93 -3.39 3.88 -8.04
N THR A 94 -3.71 3.54 -9.30
CA THR A 94 -4.26 2.23 -9.68
C THR A 94 -3.46 1.03 -9.15
N PRO A 95 -2.10 1.03 -9.13
CA PRO A 95 -1.34 -0.07 -8.54
C PRO A 95 -1.56 -0.25 -7.03
N VAL A 96 -1.90 0.82 -6.30
CA VAL A 96 -2.19 0.79 -4.85
C VAL A 96 -3.59 0.23 -4.63
N THR A 97 -4.61 0.78 -5.30
CA THR A 97 -6.00 0.31 -5.17
C THR A 97 -6.16 -1.15 -5.62
N ARG A 98 -5.50 -1.57 -6.69
CA ARG A 98 -5.48 -2.97 -7.13
C ARG A 98 -4.92 -3.89 -6.05
N ARG A 99 -3.80 -3.52 -5.42
CA ARG A 99 -3.15 -4.38 -4.41
C ARG A 99 -3.94 -4.42 -3.10
N LEU A 100 -4.62 -3.34 -2.74
CA LEU A 100 -5.60 -3.35 -1.64
C LEU A 100 -6.79 -4.27 -1.95
N GLY A 101 -7.29 -4.26 -3.19
CA GLY A 101 -8.32 -5.22 -3.63
C GLY A 101 -7.86 -6.66 -3.53
N GLU A 102 -6.63 -6.96 -3.95
CA GLU A 102 -6.01 -8.29 -3.80
C GLU A 102 -5.92 -8.71 -2.33
N LEU A 103 -5.44 -7.81 -1.46
CA LEU A 103 -5.38 -8.04 -0.01
C LEU A 103 -6.78 -8.36 0.55
N CYS A 104 -7.77 -7.54 0.22
CA CYS A 104 -9.15 -7.69 0.67
C CYS A 104 -9.79 -9.01 0.21
N SER A 105 -9.49 -9.44 -1.02
CA SER A 105 -9.95 -10.74 -1.55
C SER A 105 -9.30 -11.94 -0.85
N GLY A 106 -8.07 -11.78 -0.34
CA GLY A 106 -7.35 -12.79 0.42
C GLY A 106 -7.78 -12.91 1.88
N ILE A 107 -8.46 -11.90 2.42
CA ILE A 107 -9.07 -11.97 3.77
C ILE A 107 -10.18 -13.01 3.72
N GLY A 108 -9.97 -14.15 4.39
CA GLY A 108 -10.97 -15.21 4.54
C GLY A 108 -12.23 -14.75 5.28
N ARG A 109 -13.18 -15.68 5.46
CA ARG A 109 -14.37 -15.39 6.26
C ARG A 109 -13.95 -15.10 7.71
N PRO A 110 -14.28 -13.93 8.27
CA PRO A 110 -13.93 -13.61 9.64
C PRO A 110 -14.59 -14.61 10.60
N PRO A 111 -13.91 -15.02 11.68
CA PRO A 111 -14.57 -15.74 12.76
C PRO A 111 -15.69 -14.87 13.33
N ALA A 112 -16.76 -15.50 13.81
CA ALA A 112 -17.92 -14.79 14.34
C ALA A 112 -17.47 -13.81 15.44
N GLY A 113 -17.76 -12.51 15.25
CA GLY A 113 -17.39 -11.46 16.21
C GLY A 113 -16.07 -10.72 15.95
N SER A 114 -15.32 -11.03 14.89
CA SER A 114 -14.11 -10.27 14.55
C SER A 114 -14.46 -8.91 13.91
N THR A 115 -14.63 -7.89 14.74
CA THR A 115 -14.92 -6.51 14.32
C THR A 115 -13.76 -5.89 13.53
N ALA A 116 -12.51 -6.20 13.90
CA ALA A 116 -11.31 -5.67 13.25
C ALA A 116 -11.22 -6.08 11.77
N VAL A 117 -11.46 -7.35 11.45
CA VAL A 117 -11.41 -7.85 10.07
C VAL A 117 -12.55 -7.26 9.21
N VAL A 118 -13.73 -7.10 9.80
CA VAL A 118 -14.87 -6.45 9.14
C VAL A 118 -14.58 -4.97 8.86
N GLY A 119 -14.06 -4.24 9.86
CA GLY A 119 -13.69 -2.84 9.72
C GLY A 119 -12.58 -2.62 8.69
N LEU A 120 -11.57 -3.49 8.66
CA LEU A 120 -10.51 -3.44 7.67
C LEU A 120 -11.05 -3.64 6.25
N ARG A 121 -11.93 -4.62 6.04
CA ARG A 121 -12.58 -4.86 4.73
C ARG A 121 -13.35 -3.63 4.28
N GLN A 122 -14.18 -3.07 5.15
CA GLN A 122 -15.00 -1.89 4.86
C GLN A 122 -14.13 -0.67 4.50
N ALA A 123 -13.08 -0.41 5.28
CA ALA A 123 -12.17 0.71 5.03
C ALA A 123 -11.45 0.59 3.67
N ILE A 124 -11.02 -0.63 3.29
CA ILE A 124 -10.40 -0.87 1.99
C ILE A 124 -11.39 -0.66 0.84
N GLU A 125 -12.63 -1.16 1.00
CA GLU A 125 -13.69 -1.01 0.00
C GLU A 125 -14.03 0.47 -0.23
N GLU A 126 -14.26 1.23 0.85
CA GLU A 126 -14.54 2.67 0.80
C GLU A 126 -13.40 3.44 0.09
N PHE A 127 -12.15 3.18 0.47
CA PHE A 127 -10.97 3.78 -0.15
C PHE A 127 -10.91 3.53 -1.67
N CYS A 128 -11.23 2.30 -2.10
CA CYS A 128 -11.23 1.93 -3.51
C CYS A 128 -12.40 2.55 -4.28
N LEU A 129 -13.58 2.69 -3.66
CA LEU A 129 -14.77 3.28 -4.28
C LEU A 129 -14.60 4.78 -4.58
N ASP A 130 -13.88 5.50 -3.73
CA ASP A 130 -13.66 6.96 -3.76
C ASP A 130 -12.34 7.36 -4.48
N SER A 131 -11.82 6.49 -5.36
CA SER A 131 -10.63 6.82 -6.16
C SER A 131 -10.97 7.63 -7.43
N ALA A 132 -10.07 8.55 -7.81
CA ALA A 132 -10.27 9.61 -8.80
C ALA A 132 -10.88 9.26 -10.18
N PRO A 133 -10.75 8.04 -10.75
CA PRO A 133 -11.37 7.73 -12.04
C PRO A 133 -12.90 7.91 -12.08
N ARG A 134 -13.58 7.90 -10.93
CA ARG A 134 -15.02 8.12 -10.84
C ARG A 134 -15.42 9.59 -10.66
N HIS A 135 -14.52 10.43 -10.15
CA HIS A 135 -14.81 11.84 -9.91
C HIS A 135 -14.86 12.67 -11.21
N VAL A 136 -14.27 12.16 -12.30
CA VAL A 136 -14.31 12.78 -13.64
C VAL A 136 -15.62 12.44 -14.39
N ALA A 137 -16.39 11.45 -13.94
CA ALA A 137 -17.55 10.94 -14.69
C ALA A 137 -18.88 11.68 -14.43
N LEU A 138 -18.93 12.74 -13.59
CA LEU A 138 -20.15 13.49 -13.33
C LEU A 138 -19.91 15.02 -13.39
N SER A 139 -19.67 15.54 -14.59
CA SER A 139 -20.11 16.91 -14.92
C SER A 139 -21.31 16.79 -15.86
N PRO A 140 -22.53 17.15 -15.42
CA PRO A 140 -23.62 17.33 -16.36
C PRO A 140 -23.23 18.48 -17.29
N GLY A 141 -23.22 18.21 -18.60
CA GLY A 141 -22.97 19.24 -19.60
C GLY A 141 -23.90 20.43 -19.39
N GLN A 142 -23.31 21.59 -19.15
CA GLN A 142 -23.99 22.87 -19.30
C GLN A 142 -24.25 23.08 -20.79
N GLY A 143 -25.32 22.48 -21.30
CA GLY A 143 -25.90 22.82 -22.60
C GLY A 143 -26.73 24.08 -22.44
N SER A 144 -26.13 25.24 -22.71
CA SER A 144 -26.89 26.48 -22.93
C SER A 144 -27.45 26.48 -24.35
N ALA A 145 -28.75 26.69 -24.46
CA ALA A 145 -29.43 27.23 -25.65
C ALA A 145 -29.80 28.68 -25.37
#